data_AF-A0A914YXT4-F1
#
_entry.id   AF-A0A914YXT4-F1
#
_cell.length_a   1.000
_cell.length_b   1.000
_cell.length_c   1.000
_cell.angle_alpha   90.00
_cell.angle_beta   90.00
_cell.angle_gamma   90.00
#
_symmetry.space_group_name_H-M   'P 1'
#
loop_
_entity.id
_entity.type
_entity.pdbx_description
1 polymer ?
#
loop_
_entity_poly.entity_id
_entity_poly.type
_entity_poly.pdbx_seq_one_letter_code
_entity_poly.pdbx_strand_id
1 'polypeptide(L)'
;MEKENGFYRKLVSSQEIETLFEEKKLEESSDKNTPSKRRSSRQESSSSCSVKSLMFGDDDDEDEKASEIHELLKKEGAKPASAFQILKYAKPELGIGIAGFLLAIVRGASWPLFSVLYGALFKVFSRKTFDYDAENTVLWITIGFIGVGICGGFTTWLSGYLMGLVGEKVNVRLRMDVYTNLLRQDGAYYDHANHSVGKLTSRLSTDSNNVQAAIDQRLADV
;
A
#
# COMPACT_ATOMS: atom_id res chain seq x y z
N MET A 1 15.60 -39.04 -54.96
CA MET A 1 15.17 -40.02 -53.93
C MET A 1 15.24 -39.33 -52.58
N GLU A 2 14.17 -38.62 -52.24
CA GLU A 2 14.06 -37.72 -51.09
C GLU A 2 13.63 -38.55 -49.87
N LYS A 3 14.44 -38.55 -48.80
CA LYS A 3 14.15 -39.33 -47.58
C LYS A 3 13.12 -38.57 -46.74
N GLU A 4 11.91 -39.08 -46.70
CA GLU A 4 10.71 -38.37 -46.26
C GLU A 4 10.53 -38.21 -44.73
N ASN A 5 11.39 -38.80 -43.89
CA ASN A 5 11.18 -38.85 -42.43
C ASN A 5 12.44 -38.59 -41.60
N GLY A 6 12.97 -37.36 -41.67
CA GLY A 6 14.06 -36.90 -40.80
C GLY A 6 13.56 -36.42 -39.43
N PHE A 7 14.25 -36.82 -38.34
CA PHE A 7 13.99 -36.36 -36.97
C PHE A 7 13.97 -34.82 -36.86
N TYR A 8 14.80 -34.14 -37.66
CA TYR A 8 14.85 -32.67 -37.73
C TYR A 8 13.55 -32.06 -38.25
N ARG A 9 12.93 -32.66 -39.28
CA ARG A 9 11.63 -32.21 -39.81
C ARG A 9 10.55 -32.34 -38.74
N LYS A 10 10.62 -33.40 -37.91
CA LYS A 10 9.67 -33.63 -36.81
C LYS A 10 9.81 -32.60 -35.69
N LEU A 11 11.02 -32.18 -35.36
CA LEU A 11 11.27 -31.13 -34.37
C LEU A 11 10.81 -29.76 -34.89
N VAL A 12 11.12 -29.44 -36.15
CA VAL A 12 10.69 -28.18 -36.77
C VAL A 12 9.17 -28.12 -36.91
N SER A 13 8.52 -29.22 -37.34
CA SER A 13 7.06 -29.28 -37.41
C SER A 13 6.40 -29.20 -36.04
N SER A 14 7.06 -29.71 -34.99
CA SER A 14 6.52 -29.61 -33.62
C SER A 14 6.61 -28.18 -33.09
N GLN A 15 7.71 -27.45 -33.40
CA GLN A 15 7.83 -26.03 -33.08
C GLN A 15 6.82 -25.18 -33.84
N GLU A 16 6.59 -25.48 -35.13
CA GLU A 16 5.60 -24.78 -35.95
C GLU A 16 4.17 -24.99 -35.44
N ILE A 17 3.83 -26.20 -34.98
CA ILE A 17 2.54 -26.48 -34.33
C ILE A 17 2.40 -25.71 -33.00
N GLU A 18 3.45 -25.59 -32.20
CA GLU A 18 3.43 -24.86 -30.93
C GLU A 18 3.24 -23.35 -31.15
N THR A 19 3.89 -22.77 -32.16
CA THR A 19 3.69 -21.37 -32.55
C THR A 19 2.29 -21.11 -33.09
N LEU A 20 1.71 -22.05 -33.84
CA LEU A 20 0.33 -21.94 -34.33
C LEU A 20 -0.69 -22.09 -33.18
N PHE A 21 -0.38 -22.87 -32.14
CA PHE A 21 -1.18 -22.93 -30.93
C PHE A 21 -1.11 -21.62 -30.13
N GLU A 22 0.05 -20.96 -30.07
CA GLU A 22 0.17 -19.62 -29.48
C GLU A 22 -0.58 -18.55 -30.29
N GLU A 23 -0.44 -18.54 -31.61
CA GLU A 23 -1.19 -17.60 -32.47
C GLU A 23 -2.69 -17.82 -32.37
N LYS A 24 -3.16 -19.07 -32.37
CA LYS A 24 -4.59 -19.38 -32.23
C LYS A 24 -5.13 -19.03 -30.84
N LYS A 25 -4.30 -19.18 -29.79
CA LYS A 25 -4.65 -18.75 -28.41
C LYS A 25 -4.70 -17.23 -28.28
N LEU A 26 -3.87 -16.51 -29.05
CA LEU A 26 -3.91 -15.05 -29.16
C LEU A 26 -5.13 -14.57 -29.97
N GLU A 27 -5.50 -15.23 -31.06
CA GLU A 27 -6.69 -14.90 -31.85
C GLU A 27 -8.00 -15.17 -31.09
N GLU A 28 -8.10 -16.29 -30.37
CA GLU A 28 -9.29 -16.64 -29.58
C GLU A 28 -9.48 -15.72 -28.35
N SER A 29 -8.40 -15.08 -27.88
CA SER A 29 -8.45 -14.01 -26.85
C SER A 29 -8.87 -12.64 -27.40
N SER A 30 -8.77 -12.44 -28.72
CA SER A 30 -9.04 -11.15 -29.38
C SER A 30 -10.54 -10.97 -29.73
N ASP A 31 -11.31 -12.04 -29.84
CA ASP A 31 -12.70 -12.01 -30.35
C ASP A 31 -13.78 -11.81 -29.26
N LYS A 32 -13.41 -11.24 -28.10
CA LYS A 32 -14.36 -10.76 -27.09
C LYS A 32 -14.15 -9.28 -26.82
N ASN A 33 -14.60 -8.42 -27.73
CA ASN A 33 -14.96 -7.05 -27.36
C ASN A 33 -15.88 -6.34 -28.36
N THR A 34 -17.03 -5.87 -27.90
CA THR A 34 -17.72 -4.68 -28.41
C THR A 34 -18.55 -4.04 -27.28
N PRO A 35 -18.84 -2.73 -27.32
CA PRO A 35 -17.92 -1.62 -27.55
C PRO A 35 -18.10 -0.48 -26.52
N SER A 36 -17.04 0.24 -26.13
CA SER A 36 -17.23 1.59 -25.56
C SER A 36 -16.02 2.52 -25.75
N LYS A 37 -16.28 3.54 -26.58
CA LYS A 37 -15.71 4.90 -26.62
C LYS A 37 -14.19 5.05 -26.52
N ARG A 38 -13.59 5.12 -27.72
CA ARG A 38 -12.33 5.82 -28.02
C ARG A 38 -12.30 7.21 -27.38
N ARG A 39 -11.26 7.47 -26.58
CA ARG A 39 -10.74 8.82 -26.35
C ARG A 39 -9.22 8.79 -26.46
N SER A 40 -8.74 9.31 -27.59
CA SER A 40 -7.33 9.63 -27.82
C SER A 40 -6.90 10.75 -26.87
N SER A 41 -5.80 10.57 -26.14
CA SER A 41 -4.57 11.35 -26.33
C SER A 41 -3.62 11.25 -25.14
N ARG A 42 -2.33 11.24 -25.48
CA ARG A 42 -1.19 11.79 -24.73
C ARG A 42 -0.66 11.01 -23.53
N GLN A 43 0.34 10.21 -23.86
CA GLN A 43 1.50 9.87 -23.05
C GLN A 43 2.16 11.13 -22.47
N GLU A 44 2.18 11.25 -21.16
CA GLU A 44 3.26 11.91 -20.42
C GLU A 44 3.66 11.07 -19.22
N SER A 45 4.94 10.71 -19.22
CA SER A 45 5.64 10.08 -18.12
C SER A 45 5.69 11.05 -16.94
N SER A 46 5.03 10.70 -15.83
CA SER A 46 5.37 11.26 -14.52
C SER A 46 5.25 10.17 -13.46
N SER A 47 6.40 9.85 -12.89
CA SER A 47 6.59 8.95 -11.77
C SER A 47 5.82 9.48 -10.56
N SER A 48 4.63 8.97 -10.32
CA SER A 48 4.04 8.97 -8.98
C SER A 48 3.36 7.63 -8.78
N CYS A 49 3.93 6.84 -7.87
CA CYS A 49 3.38 5.57 -7.44
C CYS A 49 2.07 5.88 -6.72
N SER A 50 0.96 5.85 -7.46
CA SER A 50 -0.36 6.15 -6.91
C SER A 50 -0.83 4.93 -6.11
N VAL A 51 -0.81 5.09 -4.79
CA VAL A 51 -1.40 4.22 -3.74
C VAL A 51 -2.90 3.93 -3.93
N LYS A 52 -3.51 4.33 -5.05
CA LYS A 52 -4.92 4.16 -5.37
C LYS A 52 -5.24 2.87 -6.13
N SER A 53 -4.22 2.12 -6.59
CA SER A 53 -4.40 0.84 -7.27
C SER A 53 -4.79 -0.33 -6.36
N LEU A 54 -4.73 -0.14 -5.03
CA LEU A 54 -4.91 -1.21 -4.03
C LEU A 54 -6.37 -1.43 -3.60
N MET A 55 -7.34 -0.73 -4.19
CA MET A 55 -8.75 -0.79 -3.76
C MET A 55 -9.72 -1.33 -4.84
N PHE A 56 -9.23 -1.63 -6.04
CA PHE A 56 -10.05 -2.15 -7.16
C PHE A 56 -9.20 -3.03 -8.10
N GLY A 57 -8.38 -3.92 -7.55
CA GLY A 57 -7.80 -5.05 -8.28
C GLY A 57 -8.64 -6.28 -7.99
N ASP A 58 -8.85 -7.15 -8.98
CA ASP A 58 -9.66 -8.38 -8.88
C ASP A 58 -9.36 -9.16 -7.58
N ASP A 59 -10.33 -9.19 -6.65
CA ASP A 59 -10.20 -9.83 -5.34
C ASP A 59 -9.95 -11.35 -5.47
N ASP A 60 -10.40 -11.98 -6.57
CA ASP A 60 -10.30 -13.43 -6.79
C ASP A 60 -8.84 -13.93 -6.94
N ASP A 61 -7.93 -13.13 -7.50
CA ASP A 61 -6.52 -13.52 -7.74
C ASP A 61 -5.61 -13.32 -6.51
N GLU A 62 -5.97 -12.41 -5.59
CA GLU A 62 -5.23 -12.16 -4.35
C GLU A 62 -5.58 -13.21 -3.27
N ASP A 63 -6.86 -13.58 -3.18
CA ASP A 63 -7.35 -14.59 -2.23
C ASP A 63 -6.79 -15.99 -2.53
N GLU A 64 -6.66 -16.37 -3.81
CA GLU A 64 -6.05 -17.65 -4.20
C GLU A 64 -4.58 -17.72 -3.75
N LYS A 65 -3.78 -16.67 -4.01
CA LYS A 65 -2.36 -16.61 -3.59
C LYS A 65 -2.20 -16.56 -2.07
N ALA A 66 -3.08 -15.85 -1.36
CA ALA A 66 -3.07 -15.81 0.10
C ALA A 66 -3.34 -17.20 0.70
N SER A 67 -4.26 -17.96 0.10
CA SER A 67 -4.58 -19.33 0.51
C SER A 67 -3.41 -20.30 0.30
N GLU A 68 -2.69 -20.19 -0.83
CA GLU A 68 -1.48 -20.97 -1.10
C GLU A 68 -0.37 -20.65 -0.10
N ILE A 69 -0.13 -19.36 0.20
CA ILE A 69 0.88 -18.95 1.19
C ILE A 69 0.51 -19.47 2.58
N HIS A 70 -0.77 -19.42 2.95
CA HIS A 70 -1.24 -19.92 4.25
C HIS A 70 -1.10 -21.45 4.37
N GLU A 71 -1.34 -22.20 3.29
CA GLU A 71 -1.12 -23.65 3.27
C GLU A 71 0.38 -24.00 3.35
N LEU A 72 1.24 -23.24 2.69
CA LEU A 72 2.69 -23.40 2.77
C LEU A 72 3.23 -23.09 4.16
N LEU A 73 2.77 -21.99 4.78
CA LEU A 73 3.12 -21.63 6.16
C LEU A 73 2.68 -22.70 7.17
N LYS A 74 1.53 -23.34 6.93
CA LYS A 74 1.05 -24.46 7.75
C LYS A 74 1.92 -25.71 7.59
N LYS A 75 2.40 -26.00 6.37
CA LYS A 75 3.35 -27.10 6.10
C LYS A 75 4.72 -26.84 6.72
N GLU A 76 5.15 -25.59 6.80
CA GLU A 76 6.42 -25.16 7.42
C GLU A 76 6.34 -25.01 8.95
N GLY A 77 5.16 -25.16 9.57
CA GLY A 77 4.98 -25.04 11.02
C GLY A 77 5.17 -23.61 11.55
N ALA A 78 4.99 -22.60 10.70
CA ALA A 78 5.15 -21.20 11.08
C ALA A 78 4.11 -20.80 12.14
N LYS A 79 4.55 -20.12 13.21
CA LYS A 79 3.65 -19.59 14.24
C LYS A 79 3.10 -18.24 13.79
N PRO A 80 1.79 -17.96 14.01
CA PRO A 80 1.22 -16.66 13.69
C PRO A 80 1.91 -15.58 14.53
N ALA A 81 2.47 -14.56 13.87
CA ALA A 81 3.09 -13.44 14.54
C ALA A 81 2.00 -12.53 15.13
N SER A 82 2.10 -12.22 16.42
CA SER A 82 1.21 -11.24 17.03
C SER A 82 1.65 -9.82 16.63
N ALA A 83 0.72 -8.94 16.28
CA ALA A 83 0.99 -7.54 15.96
C ALA A 83 1.82 -6.84 17.06
N PHE A 84 1.62 -7.23 18.32
CA PHE A 84 2.39 -6.73 19.46
C PHE A 84 3.87 -7.17 19.47
N GLN A 85 4.17 -8.34 18.91
CA GLN A 85 5.55 -8.82 18.77
C GLN A 85 6.28 -8.04 17.66
N ILE A 86 5.58 -7.73 16.58
CA ILE A 86 6.09 -6.90 15.48
C ILE A 86 6.33 -5.46 15.98
N LEU A 87 5.39 -4.90 16.75
CA LEU A 87 5.57 -3.58 17.39
C LEU A 87 6.71 -3.58 18.42
N LYS A 88 6.86 -4.67 19.19
CA LYS A 88 7.97 -4.84 20.15
C LYS A 88 9.33 -4.88 19.45
N TYR A 89 9.38 -5.33 18.21
CA TYR A 89 10.58 -5.33 17.39
C TYR A 89 10.96 -3.91 16.91
N ALA A 90 9.95 -3.07 16.64
CA ALA A 90 10.13 -1.66 16.26
C ALA A 90 10.50 -0.70 17.43
N LYS A 91 10.66 -1.23 18.66
CA LYS A 91 10.93 -0.47 19.89
C LYS A 91 11.95 0.70 19.82
N PRO A 92 13.13 0.54 19.20
CA PRO A 92 14.14 1.61 19.23
C PRO A 92 13.74 2.86 18.43
N GLU A 93 12.83 2.76 17.46
CA GLU A 93 12.34 3.89 16.67
C GLU A 93 11.02 4.47 17.23
N LEU A 94 10.42 3.83 18.25
CA LEU A 94 9.17 4.28 18.86
C LEU A 94 9.27 5.66 19.50
N GLY A 95 10.46 6.13 19.91
CA GLY A 95 10.62 7.47 20.47
C GLY A 95 10.14 8.57 19.51
N ILE A 96 10.52 8.45 18.23
CA ILE A 96 10.12 9.39 17.17
C ILE A 96 8.66 9.12 16.77
N GLY A 97 8.24 7.85 16.77
CA GLY A 97 6.84 7.47 16.53
C GLY A 97 5.87 8.05 17.56
N ILE A 98 6.22 8.05 18.85
CA ILE A 98 5.39 8.64 19.92
C ILE A 98 5.23 10.14 19.71
N ALA A 99 6.30 10.84 19.31
CA ALA A 99 6.22 12.25 18.97
C ALA A 99 5.24 12.48 17.80
N GLY A 100 5.35 11.72 16.71
CA GLY A 100 4.40 11.81 15.59
C GLY A 100 2.95 11.49 15.99
N PHE A 101 2.74 10.55 16.93
CA PHE A 101 1.42 10.18 17.44
C PHE A 101 0.79 11.30 18.29
N LEU A 102 1.57 11.98 19.13
CA LEU A 102 1.09 13.16 19.85
C LEU A 102 0.63 14.26 18.89
N LEU A 103 1.38 14.49 17.80
CA LEU A 103 0.96 15.44 16.76
C LEU A 103 -0.30 14.96 16.03
N ALA A 104 -0.48 13.65 15.83
CA ALA A 104 -1.68 13.09 15.22
C ALA A 104 -2.92 13.31 16.11
N ILE A 105 -2.79 13.21 17.43
CA ILE A 105 -3.87 13.54 18.38
C ILE A 105 -4.26 15.01 18.26
N VAL A 106 -3.28 15.92 18.23
CA VAL A 106 -3.54 17.36 18.07
C VAL A 106 -4.24 17.64 16.73
N ARG A 107 -3.80 16.99 15.65
CA ARG A 107 -4.47 17.05 14.34
C ARG A 107 -5.93 16.54 14.44
N GLY A 108 -6.17 15.44 15.15
CA GLY A 108 -7.52 14.91 15.37
C GLY A 108 -8.43 15.87 16.13
N ALA A 109 -7.88 16.54 17.15
CA ALA A 109 -8.59 17.55 17.94
C ALA A 109 -8.95 18.82 17.15
N SER A 110 -8.29 19.08 16.01
CA SER A 110 -8.63 20.20 15.12
C SER A 110 -10.06 20.10 14.58
N TRP A 111 -10.60 18.90 14.35
CA TRP A 111 -11.97 18.72 13.84
C TRP A 111 -13.06 19.16 14.84
N PRO A 112 -13.04 18.71 16.11
CA PRO A 112 -13.90 19.26 17.15
C PRO A 112 -13.74 20.78 17.33
N LEU A 113 -12.50 21.27 17.30
CA LEU A 113 -12.23 22.70 17.45
C LEU A 113 -12.86 23.53 16.32
N PHE A 114 -12.76 23.04 15.09
CA PHE A 114 -13.42 23.61 13.92
C PHE A 114 -14.94 23.63 14.09
N SER A 115 -15.53 22.55 14.61
CA SER A 115 -16.96 22.47 14.90
C SER A 115 -17.42 23.53 15.92
N VAL A 116 -16.66 23.77 16.98
CA VAL A 116 -16.99 24.79 18.00
C VAL A 116 -16.94 26.20 17.42
N LEU A 117 -15.91 26.52 16.62
CA LEU A 117 -15.81 27.82 15.92
C LEU A 117 -16.97 28.03 14.96
N TYR A 118 -17.34 26.98 14.22
CA TYR A 118 -18.48 27.02 13.30
C TYR A 118 -19.81 27.23 14.04
N GLY A 119 -20.01 26.58 15.18
CA GLY A 119 -21.18 26.79 16.04
C GLY A 119 -21.25 28.22 16.60
N ALA A 120 -20.11 28.79 17.00
CA ALA A 120 -20.03 30.19 17.43
C ALA A 120 -20.39 31.17 16.31
N LEU A 121 -19.94 30.90 15.08
CA LEU A 121 -20.27 31.70 13.91
C LEU A 121 -21.79 31.70 13.64
N PHE A 122 -22.42 30.51 13.65
CA PHE A 122 -23.87 30.39 13.50
C PHE A 122 -24.64 31.12 14.60
N LYS A 123 -24.14 31.10 15.83
CA LYS A 123 -24.76 31.80 16.95
C LYS A 123 -24.77 33.32 16.75
N VAL A 124 -23.75 33.88 16.10
CA VAL A 124 -23.73 35.30 15.75
C VAL A 124 -24.71 35.59 14.60
N PHE A 125 -24.74 34.77 13.55
CA PHE A 125 -25.68 34.95 12.43
C PHE A 125 -27.15 34.74 12.79
N SER A 126 -27.44 33.95 13.82
CA SER A 126 -28.80 33.76 14.32
C SER A 126 -29.35 34.96 15.13
N ARG A 127 -28.53 35.98 15.43
CA ARG A 127 -28.99 37.19 16.11
C ARG A 127 -29.73 38.11 15.13
N LYS A 128 -30.78 38.77 15.63
CA LYS A 128 -31.69 39.60 14.82
C LYS A 128 -31.17 41.03 14.59
N THR A 129 -30.22 41.49 15.41
CA THR A 129 -29.56 42.79 15.30
C THR A 129 -28.04 42.59 15.20
N PHE A 130 -27.42 43.21 14.19
CA PHE A 130 -25.97 43.28 14.04
C PHE A 130 -25.50 44.58 14.68
N ASP A 131 -25.06 44.50 15.93
CA ASP A 131 -24.40 45.60 16.64
C ASP A 131 -22.89 45.53 16.43
N TYR A 132 -22.16 46.60 16.80
CA TYR A 132 -20.68 46.67 16.72
C TYR A 132 -19.97 45.48 17.41
N ASP A 133 -20.57 44.95 18.48
CA ASP A 133 -20.07 43.77 19.19
C ASP A 133 -20.14 42.49 18.33
N ALA A 134 -21.11 42.39 17.42
CA ALA A 134 -21.22 41.25 16.51
C ALA A 134 -20.11 41.26 15.46
N GLU A 135 -19.78 42.43 14.91
CA GLU A 135 -18.68 42.59 13.94
C GLU A 135 -17.34 42.20 14.57
N ASN A 136 -17.05 42.72 15.78
CA ASN A 136 -15.85 42.34 16.52
C ASN A 136 -15.80 40.84 16.82
N THR A 137 -16.92 40.24 17.21
CA THR A 137 -16.99 38.79 17.47
C THR A 137 -16.70 37.97 16.20
N VAL A 138 -17.22 38.38 15.04
CA VAL A 138 -16.94 37.71 13.75
C VAL A 138 -15.46 37.85 13.38
N LEU A 139 -14.83 39.00 13.62
CA LEU A 139 -13.39 39.19 13.39
C LEU A 139 -12.55 38.24 14.26
N TRP A 140 -12.89 38.09 15.54
CA TRP A 140 -12.22 37.13 16.45
C TRP A 140 -12.46 35.67 16.04
N ILE A 141 -13.66 35.32 15.55
CA ILE A 141 -13.92 33.97 15.04
C ILE A 141 -13.12 33.71 13.76
N THR A 142 -13.03 34.70 12.86
CA THR A 142 -12.27 34.60 11.60
C THR A 142 -10.77 34.47 11.85
N ILE A 143 -10.21 35.22 12.81
CA ILE A 143 -8.81 35.04 13.23
C ILE A 143 -8.60 33.67 13.91
N GLY A 144 -9.61 33.14 14.60
CA GLY A 144 -9.62 31.77 15.11
C GLY A 144 -9.51 30.74 13.99
N PHE A 145 -10.32 30.88 12.93
CA PHE A 145 -10.27 29.98 11.75
C PHE A 145 -8.91 30.00 11.05
N ILE A 146 -8.31 31.17 10.84
CA ILE A 146 -6.98 31.26 10.21
C ILE A 146 -5.92 30.59 11.08
N GLY A 147 -5.97 30.80 12.41
CA GLY A 147 -5.04 30.19 13.37
C GLY A 147 -5.13 28.67 13.40
N VAL A 148 -6.35 28.12 13.46
CA VAL A 148 -6.58 26.67 13.41
C VAL A 148 -6.16 26.08 12.07
N GLY A 149 -6.40 26.77 10.96
CA GLY A 149 -5.96 26.34 9.63
C GLY A 149 -4.44 26.23 9.50
N ILE A 150 -3.71 27.26 9.93
CA ILE A 150 -2.24 27.28 9.88
C ILE A 150 -1.65 26.23 10.83
N CYS A 151 -2.13 26.18 12.08
CA CYS A 151 -1.65 25.23 13.07
C CYS A 151 -1.97 23.78 12.67
N GLY A 152 -3.19 23.53 12.19
CA GLY A 152 -3.64 22.21 11.72
C GLY A 152 -2.86 21.75 10.49
N GLY A 153 -2.61 22.65 9.53
CA GLY A 153 -1.79 22.37 8.35
C GLY A 153 -0.35 22.03 8.71
N PHE A 154 0.28 22.84 9.57
CA PHE A 154 1.65 22.60 10.03
C PHE A 154 1.78 21.27 10.81
N THR A 155 0.85 21.02 11.74
CA THR A 155 0.83 19.78 12.52
C THR A 155 0.61 18.55 11.64
N THR A 156 -0.26 18.67 10.63
CA THR A 156 -0.51 17.61 9.64
C THR A 156 0.73 17.28 8.83
N TRP A 157 1.40 18.31 8.30
CA TRP A 157 2.62 18.14 7.53
C TRP A 157 3.73 17.50 8.38
N LEU A 158 3.93 18.01 9.59
CA LEU A 158 4.98 17.54 10.49
C LEU A 158 4.72 16.11 11.00
N SER A 159 3.47 15.80 11.40
CA SER A 159 3.08 14.44 11.82
C SER A 159 3.25 13.43 10.68
N GLY A 160 2.82 13.79 9.47
CA GLY A 160 2.99 12.95 8.28
C GLY A 160 4.45 12.70 7.93
N TYR A 161 5.30 13.74 8.01
CA TYR A 161 6.74 13.61 7.79
C TYR A 161 7.40 12.68 8.81
N LEU A 162 7.12 12.88 10.10
CA LEU A 162 7.67 12.05 11.18
C LEU A 162 7.23 10.58 11.05
N MET A 163 5.95 10.33 10.75
CA MET A 163 5.46 8.96 10.58
C MET A 163 6.00 8.30 9.32
N GLY A 164 6.14 9.03 8.21
CA GLY A 164 6.79 8.51 7.01
C GLY A 164 8.22 8.08 7.29
N LEU A 165 9.00 8.92 7.99
CA LEU A 165 10.39 8.61 8.34
C LEU A 165 10.50 7.38 9.25
N VAL A 166 9.62 7.25 10.24
CA VAL A 166 9.58 6.09 11.14
C VAL A 166 9.19 4.83 10.37
N GLY A 167 8.17 4.90 9.50
CA GLY A 167 7.74 3.79 8.66
C GLY A 167 8.86 3.27 7.74
N GLU A 168 9.59 4.18 7.09
CA GLU A 168 10.72 3.82 6.23
C GLU A 168 11.84 3.12 7.01
N LYS A 169 12.24 3.66 8.16
CA LYS A 169 13.30 3.06 8.99
C LYS A 169 12.92 1.67 9.49
N VAL A 170 11.68 1.48 9.93
CA VAL A 170 11.19 0.17 10.38
C VAL A 170 11.20 -0.83 9.22
N ASN A 171 10.77 -0.42 8.02
CA ASN A 171 10.78 -1.28 6.84
C ASN A 171 12.20 -1.67 6.40
N VAL A 172 13.13 -0.70 6.33
CA VAL A 172 14.54 -0.98 5.99
C VAL A 172 15.17 -1.97 6.97
N ARG A 173 14.92 -1.79 8.27
CA ARG A 173 15.43 -2.70 9.30
C ARG A 173 14.87 -4.11 9.16
N LEU A 174 13.55 -4.23 8.98
CA LEU A 174 12.89 -5.51 8.76
C LEU A 174 13.51 -6.25 7.56
N ARG A 175 13.69 -5.55 6.43
CA ARG A 175 14.31 -6.14 5.23
C ARG A 175 15.75 -6.59 5.47
N MET A 176 16.55 -5.79 6.16
CA MET A 176 17.94 -6.15 6.49
C MET A 176 18.01 -7.39 7.38
N ASP A 177 17.15 -7.47 8.39
CA ASP A 177 17.16 -8.58 9.34
C ASP A 177 16.66 -9.88 8.70
N VAL A 178 15.62 -9.82 7.85
CA VAL A 178 15.17 -10.98 7.08
C VAL A 178 16.23 -11.44 6.07
N TYR A 179 16.86 -10.50 5.35
CA TYR A 179 17.93 -10.83 4.40
C TYR A 179 19.14 -11.47 5.10
N THR A 180 19.54 -10.94 6.25
CA THR A 180 20.63 -11.51 7.06
C THR A 180 20.28 -12.92 7.54
N ASN A 181 19.03 -13.16 7.93
CA ASN A 181 18.59 -14.49 8.34
C ASN A 181 18.57 -15.48 7.17
N LEU A 182 18.16 -15.03 5.99
CA LEU A 182 18.18 -15.83 4.77
C LEU A 182 19.60 -16.29 4.44
N LEU A 183 20.58 -15.38 4.47
CA LEU A 183 21.99 -15.71 4.21
C LEU A 183 22.61 -16.68 5.22
N ARG A 184 22.06 -16.80 6.43
CA ARG A 184 22.55 -17.74 7.47
C ARG A 184 21.96 -19.13 7.36
N GLN A 185 21.06 -19.35 6.40
CA GLN A 185 20.36 -20.61 6.23
C GLN A 185 21.22 -21.63 5.48
N ASP A 186 21.02 -22.90 5.79
CA ASP A 186 21.79 -24.02 5.25
C ASP A 186 21.44 -24.31 3.79
N GLY A 187 22.36 -24.96 3.05
CA GLY A 187 22.14 -25.30 1.64
C GLY A 187 20.90 -26.16 1.40
N ALA A 188 20.55 -27.07 2.32
CA ALA A 188 19.40 -27.94 2.18
C ALA A 188 18.07 -27.18 2.27
N TYR A 189 18.05 -25.98 2.86
CA TYR A 189 16.89 -25.09 2.80
C TYR A 189 16.58 -24.67 1.36
N TYR A 190 17.60 -24.33 0.58
CA TYR A 190 17.47 -23.85 -0.79
C TYR A 190 17.19 -24.96 -1.81
N ASP A 191 17.44 -26.22 -1.45
CA ASP A 191 17.14 -27.38 -2.29
C ASP A 191 15.62 -27.65 -2.42
N HIS A 192 14.80 -27.05 -1.57
CA HIS A 192 13.34 -27.17 -1.65
C HIS A 192 12.78 -26.32 -2.81
N ALA A 193 11.91 -26.90 -3.64
CA ALA A 193 11.26 -26.22 -4.78
C ALA A 193 10.45 -24.95 -4.38
N ASN A 194 10.10 -24.82 -3.10
CA ASN A 194 9.39 -23.67 -2.53
C ASN A 194 10.34 -22.53 -2.11
N HIS A 195 11.62 -22.82 -1.89
CA HIS A 195 12.65 -21.88 -1.43
C HIS A 195 13.65 -21.51 -2.53
N SER A 196 13.22 -21.51 -3.79
CA SER A 196 14.03 -21.00 -4.88
C SER A 196 14.36 -19.52 -4.65
N VAL A 197 15.59 -19.11 -4.97
CA VAL A 197 16.11 -17.74 -4.75
C VAL A 197 15.19 -16.67 -5.37
N GLY A 198 14.60 -16.95 -6.53
CA GLY A 198 13.64 -16.04 -7.19
C GLY A 198 12.34 -15.89 -6.39
N LYS A 199 11.79 -16.98 -5.86
CA LYS A 199 10.59 -16.97 -5.02
C LYS A 199 10.84 -16.27 -3.69
N LEU A 200 11.98 -16.52 -3.06
CA LEU A 200 12.36 -15.88 -1.79
C LEU A 200 12.58 -14.37 -1.94
N THR A 201 13.20 -13.93 -3.04
CA THR A 201 13.38 -12.49 -3.31
C THR A 201 12.05 -11.79 -3.56
N SER A 202 11.15 -12.44 -4.31
CA SER A 202 9.79 -11.94 -4.53
C SER A 202 9.01 -11.87 -3.21
N ARG A 203 9.03 -12.93 -2.40
CA ARG A 203 8.41 -12.96 -1.06
C ARG A 203 8.97 -11.89 -0.14
N LEU A 204 10.29 -11.70 -0.09
CA LEU A 204 10.91 -10.67 0.74
C LEU A 204 10.42 -9.26 0.39
N SER A 205 10.28 -8.96 -0.90
CA SER A 205 9.74 -7.68 -1.36
C SER A 205 8.27 -7.53 -0.96
N THR A 206 7.44 -8.53 -1.27
CA THR A 206 5.99 -8.50 -1.03
C THR A 206 5.64 -8.54 0.46
N ASP A 207 6.21 -9.47 1.24
CA ASP A 207 5.92 -9.65 2.66
C ASP A 207 6.33 -8.42 3.48
N SER A 208 7.44 -7.75 3.12
CA SER A 208 7.84 -6.51 3.81
C SER A 208 6.81 -5.38 3.64
N ASN A 209 6.24 -5.26 2.44
CA ASN A 209 5.21 -4.27 2.15
C ASN A 209 3.87 -4.67 2.80
N ASN A 210 3.53 -5.96 2.77
CA ASN A 210 2.30 -6.47 3.40
C ASN A 210 2.33 -6.35 4.93
N VAL A 211 3.48 -6.59 5.57
CA VAL A 211 3.63 -6.37 7.02
C VAL A 211 3.46 -4.90 7.37
N GLN A 212 4.02 -3.98 6.58
CA GLN A 212 3.83 -2.55 6.78
C GLN A 212 2.36 -2.15 6.65
N ALA A 213 1.70 -2.59 5.57
CA ALA A 213 0.28 -2.33 5.34
C ALA A 213 -0.62 -2.92 6.45
N ALA A 214 -0.31 -4.12 6.94
CA ALA A 214 -1.05 -4.76 8.01
C ALA A 214 -0.89 -4.02 9.35
N ILE A 215 0.30 -3.51 9.67
CA ILE A 215 0.51 -2.67 10.86
C ILE A 215 -0.32 -1.39 10.74
N ASP A 216 -0.28 -0.73 9.57
CA ASP A 216 -1.01 0.51 9.32
C ASP A 216 -2.52 0.30 9.43
N GLN A 217 -3.06 -0.76 8.83
CA GLN A 217 -4.49 -1.12 8.93
C GLN A 217 -4.89 -1.44 10.37
N ARG A 218 -4.08 -2.20 11.12
CA ARG A 218 -4.40 -2.57 12.51
C ARG A 218 -4.31 -1.40 13.47
N LEU A 219 -3.49 -0.39 13.18
CA LEU A 219 -3.46 0.86 13.92
C LEU A 219 -4.61 1.80 13.54
N ALA A 220 -5.20 1.65 12.35
CA ALA A 220 -6.32 2.45 11.88
C ALA A 220 -7.69 1.91 12.34
N ASP A 221 -7.83 0.58 12.51
CA ASP A 221 -9.07 -0.10 12.92
C ASP A 221 -9.36 -0.06 14.43
N VAL A 222 -8.44 0.48 15.25
CA VAL A 222 -8.58 0.66 16.71
C VAL A 222 -8.87 2.11 17.04
#